data_AF-A0A948ZLN4-F1
#
_entry.id   AF-A0A948ZLN4-F1
#
_cell.length_a   1.000
_cell.length_b   1.000
_cell.length_c   1.000
_cell.angle_alpha   90.00
_cell.angle_beta   90.00
_cell.angle_gamma   90.00
#
_symmetry.space_group_name_H-M   'P 1'
#
loop_
_entity.id
_entity.type
_entity.pdbx_description
1 polymer ?
#
loop_
_entity_poly.entity_id
_entity_poly.type
_entity_poly.pdbx_seq_one_letter_code
_entity_poly.pdbx_strand_id
1 'polypeptide(L)'
;EQFPMFPPDRYSERCPWDKRWTLERWISDRVLRLSCTADDMRPLGEAAGWHGHPARVGPQHGQDARATVHKWNPRERAELAAELDAAFFLLYGVERADAEYILSTFSGAGRDDREIGLFSPVEGVLNAYDRLAAAASGE
;
A
#
# COMPACT_ATOMS: atom_id res chain seq x y z
N GLU A 1 -8.14 14.81 22.08
CA GLU A 1 -8.58 13.74 21.15
C GLU A 1 -7.34 13.03 20.65
N GLN A 2 -7.30 11.70 20.68
CA GLN A 2 -6.23 10.94 20.03
C GLN A 2 -6.66 10.64 18.60
N PHE A 3 -5.83 11.00 17.64
CA PHE A 3 -6.00 10.56 16.26
C PHE A 3 -5.77 9.03 16.19
N PRO A 4 -6.44 8.31 15.28
CA PRO A 4 -6.22 6.89 15.04
C PRO A 4 -4.89 6.70 14.29
N MET A 5 -3.79 7.18 14.86
CA MET A 5 -2.44 7.05 14.33
C MET A 5 -1.54 6.47 15.41
N PHE A 6 -0.64 5.60 14.98
CA PHE A 6 0.33 5.00 15.89
C PHE A 6 1.39 6.02 16.29
N PRO A 7 2.06 5.84 17.45
CA PRO A 7 3.25 6.63 17.77
C PRO A 7 4.32 6.45 16.68
N PRO A 8 5.14 7.47 16.38
CA PRO A 8 6.18 7.40 15.36
C PRO A 8 7.10 6.18 15.48
N ASP A 9 7.44 5.78 16.70
CA ASP A 9 8.31 4.63 16.97
C ASP A 9 7.78 3.32 16.39
N ARG A 10 6.45 3.14 16.35
CA ARG A 10 5.84 1.92 15.78
C ARG A 10 6.12 1.78 14.28
N TYR A 11 6.25 2.88 13.56
CA TYR A 11 6.57 2.86 12.13
C TYR A 11 8.04 2.47 11.87
N SER A 12 8.92 2.70 12.86
CA SER A 12 10.33 2.31 12.79
C SER A 12 10.56 0.82 13.04
N GLU A 13 9.58 0.11 13.60
CA GLU A 13 9.63 -1.33 13.81
C GLU A 13 9.65 -2.11 12.50
N ARG A 14 10.03 -3.40 12.57
CA ARG A 14 9.97 -4.31 11.43
C ARG A 14 8.53 -4.48 10.97
N CYS A 15 8.32 -4.47 9.66
CA CYS A 15 7.00 -4.74 9.09
C CYS A 15 6.58 -6.19 9.44
N PRO A 16 5.41 -6.41 10.07
CA PRO A 16 5.04 -7.72 10.60
C PRO A 16 5.02 -8.83 9.53
N TRP A 17 4.62 -8.50 8.31
CA TRP A 17 4.46 -9.43 7.18
C TRP A 17 5.59 -9.36 6.14
N ASP A 18 6.57 -8.47 6.32
CA ASP A 18 7.78 -8.42 5.49
C ASP A 18 8.98 -7.91 6.32
N LYS A 19 9.64 -8.84 7.02
CA LYS A 19 10.76 -8.56 7.93
C LYS A 19 11.97 -7.89 7.25
N ARG A 20 12.01 -7.79 5.92
CA ARG A 20 13.08 -7.09 5.19
C ARG A 20 12.92 -5.56 5.26
N TRP A 21 11.72 -5.09 5.60
CA TRP A 21 11.36 -3.67 5.63
C TRP A 21 11.02 -3.22 7.06
N THR A 22 11.16 -1.92 7.32
CA THR A 22 10.43 -1.28 8.41
C THR A 22 8.98 -1.04 7.98
N LEU A 23 8.06 -0.90 8.93
CA LEU A 23 6.66 -0.61 8.63
C LEU A 23 6.54 0.70 7.81
N GLU A 24 7.28 1.73 8.20
CA GLU A 24 7.38 3.01 7.49
C GLU A 24 7.74 2.80 6.01
N ARG A 25 8.86 2.12 5.73
CA ARG A 25 9.33 1.94 4.35
C ARG A 25 8.34 1.14 3.51
N TRP A 26 7.69 0.13 4.11
CA TRP A 26 6.71 -0.70 3.42
C TRP A 26 5.46 0.08 3.01
N ILE A 27 4.97 0.96 3.91
CA ILE A 27 3.83 1.85 3.66
C ILE A 27 4.21 2.94 2.66
N SER A 28 5.34 3.62 2.91
CA SER A 28 5.81 4.74 2.09
C SER A 28 6.08 4.33 0.65
N ASP A 29 6.65 3.16 0.38
CA ASP A 29 6.83 2.69 -1.01
C ASP A 29 5.50 2.60 -1.76
N ARG A 30 4.46 2.06 -1.13
CA ARG A 30 3.13 1.89 -1.74
C ARG A 30 2.45 3.22 -1.96
N VAL A 31 2.45 4.09 -0.94
CA VAL A 31 1.89 5.45 -1.03
C VAL A 31 2.59 6.24 -2.13
N LEU A 32 3.92 6.21 -2.18
CA LEU A 32 4.68 6.96 -3.18
C LEU A 32 4.48 6.42 -4.60
N ARG A 33 4.30 5.11 -4.79
CA ARG A 33 3.90 4.53 -6.08
C ARG A 33 2.50 4.93 -6.52
N LEU A 34 1.59 5.14 -5.56
CA LEU A 34 0.23 5.63 -5.82
C LEU A 34 0.19 7.14 -6.09
N SER A 35 1.08 7.92 -5.49
CA SER A 35 1.10 9.38 -5.57
C SER A 35 2.02 9.92 -6.67
N CYS A 36 3.23 9.36 -6.83
CA CYS A 36 4.26 9.91 -7.70
C CYS A 36 4.12 9.43 -9.16
N THR A 37 2.94 9.62 -9.76
CA THR A 37 2.62 9.08 -11.09
C THR A 37 2.80 10.07 -12.25
N ALA A 38 3.21 11.30 -11.96
CA ALA A 38 3.40 12.38 -12.92
C ALA A 38 4.65 13.21 -12.57
N ASP A 39 5.25 13.88 -13.56
CA ASP A 39 6.55 14.55 -13.42
C ASP A 39 6.56 15.66 -12.37
N ASP A 40 5.42 16.32 -12.16
CA ASP A 40 5.18 17.31 -11.12
C ASP A 40 5.27 16.74 -9.69
N MET A 41 5.11 15.42 -9.53
CA MET A 41 5.22 14.74 -8.24
C MET A 41 6.65 14.28 -7.90
N ARG A 42 7.63 14.50 -8.77
CA ARG A 42 9.05 14.18 -8.49
C ARG A 42 9.58 14.82 -7.20
N PRO A 43 9.30 16.10 -6.89
CA PRO A 43 9.77 16.72 -5.65
C PRO A 43 9.27 16.00 -4.39
N LEU A 44 8.07 15.42 -4.42
CA LEU A 44 7.56 14.61 -3.31
C LEU A 44 8.38 13.33 -3.14
N GLY A 45 8.66 12.62 -4.25
CA GLY A 45 9.50 11.42 -4.22
C GLY A 45 10.90 11.70 -3.71
N GLU A 46 11.53 12.78 -4.18
CA GLU A 46 12.86 13.22 -3.75
C GLU A 46 12.89 13.60 -2.26
N ALA A 47 11.91 14.38 -1.80
CA ALA A 47 11.79 14.76 -0.38
C ALA A 47 11.59 13.55 0.55
N ALA A 48 10.93 12.49 0.05
CA ALA A 48 10.75 11.24 0.77
C ALA A 48 11.93 10.26 0.63
N GLY A 49 13.00 10.62 -0.10
CA GLY A 49 14.14 9.73 -0.38
C GLY A 49 13.76 8.51 -1.23
N TRP A 50 12.70 8.62 -2.04
CA TRP A 50 12.18 7.54 -2.87
C TRP A 50 12.64 7.71 -4.31
N HIS A 51 13.42 6.73 -4.78
CA HIS A 51 14.06 6.74 -6.09
C HIS A 51 13.31 5.90 -7.15
N GLY A 52 12.12 5.41 -6.81
CA GLY A 52 11.37 4.45 -7.62
C GLY A 52 11.41 3.03 -7.06
N HIS A 53 10.58 2.14 -7.62
CA HIS A 53 10.51 0.76 -7.18
C HIS A 53 11.88 0.04 -7.37
N PRO A 54 12.39 -0.74 -6.39
CA PRO A 54 13.71 -1.36 -6.45
C PRO A 54 13.98 -2.20 -7.70
N ALA A 55 12.97 -2.92 -8.20
CA ALA A 55 13.10 -3.71 -9.43
C ALA A 55 13.20 -2.86 -10.73
N ARG A 56 12.86 -1.57 -10.67
CA ARG A 56 12.99 -0.60 -11.78
C ARG A 56 14.26 0.23 -11.67
N VAL A 57 14.88 0.30 -10.48
CA VAL A 57 16.18 0.91 -10.26
C VAL A 57 17.26 -0.12 -10.61
N GLY A 58 17.57 -0.27 -11.90
CA GLY A 58 18.71 -1.08 -12.34
C GLY A 58 20.05 -0.53 -11.80
N PRO A 59 21.14 -1.33 -11.82
CA PRO A 59 22.45 -1.00 -11.24
C PRO A 59 23.15 0.24 -11.83
N GLN A 60 22.56 0.87 -12.85
CA GLN A 60 23.10 2.06 -13.52
C GLN A 60 22.71 3.39 -12.87
N HIS A 61 21.84 3.39 -11.86
CA HIS A 61 21.52 4.61 -11.14
C HIS A 61 22.52 4.78 -9.99
N GLY A 62 23.67 5.38 -10.32
CA GLY A 62 24.57 5.99 -9.34
C GLY A 62 23.84 7.07 -8.53
N GLN A 63 24.57 7.78 -7.67
CA GLN A 63 24.09 8.77 -6.70
C GLN A 63 23.19 9.91 -7.27
N ASP A 64 22.98 9.93 -8.59
CA ASP A 64 22.15 10.85 -9.37
C ASP A 64 20.78 10.25 -9.75
N ALA A 65 20.31 9.23 -9.01
CA ALA A 65 19.02 8.57 -9.21
C ALA A 65 17.85 9.53 -8.94
N ARG A 66 17.54 10.42 -9.89
CA ARG A 66 16.35 11.27 -9.84
C ARG A 66 15.13 10.40 -9.58
N ALA A 67 14.27 10.82 -8.66
CA ALA A 67 13.03 10.11 -8.36
C ALA A 67 12.31 9.83 -9.68
N THR A 68 12.15 8.54 -9.98
CA THR A 68 11.47 8.10 -11.19
C THR A 68 9.98 8.13 -10.91
N VAL A 69 9.23 8.77 -11.80
CA VAL A 69 7.76 8.74 -11.73
C VAL A 69 7.28 7.31 -11.95
N HIS A 70 6.36 6.86 -11.10
CA HIS A 70 5.74 5.56 -11.22
C HIS A 70 4.75 5.57 -12.38
N LYS A 71 4.91 4.69 -13.36
CA LYS A 71 4.00 4.64 -14.51
C LYS A 71 2.59 4.30 -14.02
N TRP A 72 1.62 5.15 -14.33
CA TRP A 72 0.20 4.89 -14.04
C TRP A 72 -0.26 3.56 -14.65
N ASN A 73 -0.78 2.67 -13.80
CA ASN A 73 -1.35 1.39 -14.17
C ASN A 73 -2.58 1.11 -13.27
N PRO A 74 -3.81 1.05 -13.83
CA PRO A 74 -5.02 0.84 -13.03
C PRO A 74 -5.03 -0.44 -12.20
N ARG A 75 -4.48 -1.54 -12.73
CA ARG A 75 -4.41 -2.83 -12.01
C ARG A 75 -3.45 -2.76 -10.83
N GLU A 76 -2.22 -2.30 -11.08
CA GLU A 76 -1.21 -2.16 -10.04
C GLU A 76 -1.67 -1.17 -8.95
N ARG A 77 -2.37 -0.10 -9.34
CA ARG A 77 -2.98 0.85 -8.40
C ARG A 77 -4.01 0.18 -7.50
N ALA A 78 -4.91 -0.62 -8.06
CA ALA A 78 -5.92 -1.34 -7.28
C ALA A 78 -5.27 -2.34 -6.31
N GLU A 79 -4.23 -3.05 -6.75
CA GLU A 79 -3.46 -3.96 -5.90
C GLU A 79 -2.75 -3.24 -4.75
N LEU A 80 -2.08 -2.12 -5.03
CA LEU A 80 -1.39 -1.32 -4.01
C LEU A 80 -2.36 -0.70 -2.99
N ALA A 81 -3.51 -0.21 -3.45
CA ALA A 81 -4.57 0.29 -2.59
C ALA A 81 -5.12 -0.83 -1.68
N ALA A 82 -5.43 -1.98 -2.27
CA ALA A 82 -5.89 -3.15 -1.53
C ALA A 82 -4.87 -3.62 -0.47
N GLU A 83 -3.58 -3.60 -0.79
CA GLU A 83 -2.51 -3.91 0.16
C GLU A 83 -2.47 -2.94 1.34
N LEU A 84 -2.65 -1.64 1.09
CA LEU A 84 -2.67 -0.63 2.15
C LEU A 84 -3.91 -0.79 3.04
N ASP A 85 -5.09 -0.95 2.47
CA ASP A 85 -6.32 -1.14 3.24
C ASP A 85 -6.24 -2.40 4.11
N ALA A 86 -5.77 -3.52 3.54
CA ALA A 86 -5.53 -4.76 4.27
C ALA A 86 -4.52 -4.59 5.41
N ALA A 87 -3.40 -3.91 5.14
CA ALA A 87 -2.40 -3.63 6.16
C ALA A 87 -2.97 -2.82 7.32
N PHE A 88 -3.79 -1.80 7.05
CA PHE A 88 -4.40 -1.00 8.11
C PHE A 88 -5.46 -1.77 8.90
N PHE A 89 -6.26 -2.64 8.28
CA PHE A 89 -7.14 -3.55 9.03
C PHE A 89 -6.33 -4.41 10.01
N LEU A 90 -5.23 -5.00 9.57
CA LEU A 90 -4.35 -5.78 10.44
C LEU A 90 -3.71 -4.95 11.56
N LEU A 91 -3.21 -3.75 11.24
CA LEU A 91 -2.55 -2.88 12.22
C LEU A 91 -3.51 -2.39 13.30
N TYR A 92 -4.75 -2.10 12.92
CA TYR A 92 -5.82 -1.69 13.83
C TYR A 92 -6.46 -2.87 14.57
N GLY A 93 -6.08 -4.11 14.26
CA GLY A 93 -6.61 -5.30 14.91
C GLY A 93 -8.06 -5.60 14.52
N VAL A 94 -8.48 -5.20 13.32
CA VAL A 94 -9.80 -5.54 12.78
C VAL A 94 -9.76 -6.98 12.31
N GLU A 95 -10.67 -7.81 12.82
CA GLU A 95 -10.74 -9.22 12.44
C GLU A 95 -11.18 -9.38 10.99
N ARG A 96 -10.83 -10.51 10.38
CA ARG A 96 -11.13 -10.81 8.97
C ARG A 96 -12.61 -10.74 8.63
N ALA A 97 -13.48 -11.20 9.54
CA ALA A 97 -14.94 -11.14 9.36
C ALA A 97 -15.46 -9.69 9.46
N ASP A 98 -14.91 -8.90 10.38
CA ASP A 98 -15.27 -7.49 10.54
C ASP A 98 -14.80 -6.66 9.35
N ALA A 99 -13.61 -6.92 8.81
CA ALA A 99 -13.11 -6.27 7.60
C ALA A 99 -14.03 -6.53 6.41
N GLU A 100 -14.46 -7.79 6.21
CA GLU A 100 -15.42 -8.16 5.17
C GLU A 100 -16.77 -7.46 5.36
N TYR A 101 -17.28 -7.42 6.60
CA TYR A 101 -18.49 -6.68 6.92
C TYR A 101 -18.34 -5.19 6.60
N ILE A 102 -17.29 -4.53 7.09
CA ILE A 102 -17.01 -3.11 6.84
C ILE A 102 -16.98 -2.82 5.34
N LEU A 103 -16.22 -3.59 4.56
CA LEU A 103 -16.13 -3.42 3.10
C LEU A 103 -17.48 -3.61 2.39
N SER A 104 -18.31 -4.55 2.88
CA SER A 104 -19.66 -4.76 2.35
C SER A 104 -20.59 -3.56 2.56
N THR A 105 -20.42 -2.80 3.66
CA THR A 105 -21.26 -1.63 3.95
C THR A 105 -21.02 -0.46 2.98
N PHE A 106 -19.78 -0.29 2.51
CA PHE A 106 -19.44 0.75 1.53
C PHE A 106 -19.83 0.36 0.10
N SER A 107 -19.88 -0.95 -0.17
CA SER A 107 -20.27 -1.49 -1.47
C SER A 107 -21.77 -1.30 -1.78
N GLY A 108 -22.60 -1.04 -0.75
CA GLY A 108 -24.03 -0.77 -0.90
C GLY A 108 -24.37 0.66 -1.36
N ALA A 109 -23.43 1.61 -1.27
CA ALA A 109 -23.65 3.02 -1.58
C ALA A 109 -23.10 3.42 -2.97
N GLY A 110 -23.59 2.75 -4.01
CA GLY A 110 -23.66 3.22 -5.40
C GLY A 110 -22.40 3.82 -6.05
N ARG A 111 -21.68 3.02 -6.86
CA ARG A 111 -21.33 3.33 -8.27
C ARG A 111 -20.52 2.19 -8.91
N ASP A 112 -21.09 1.63 -9.96
CA ASP A 112 -20.43 1.21 -11.22
C ASP A 112 -19.05 0.52 -11.26
N ASP A 113 -18.65 -0.27 -10.26
CA ASP A 113 -17.45 -1.13 -10.40
C ASP A 113 -17.63 -2.24 -11.46
N ARG A 114 -18.86 -2.43 -11.96
CA ARG A 114 -19.20 -3.42 -13.00
C ARG A 114 -18.92 -2.93 -14.42
N GLU A 115 -18.68 -1.63 -14.64
CA GLU A 115 -18.37 -1.09 -15.96
C GLU A 115 -16.94 -1.39 -16.43
N ILE A 116 -16.05 -1.80 -15.53
CA ILE A 116 -14.67 -2.19 -15.85
C ILE A 116 -14.39 -3.56 -15.24
N GLY A 117 -15.00 -4.63 -15.77
CA GLY A 117 -15.00 -6.00 -15.21
C GLY A 117 -13.63 -6.68 -15.02
N LEU A 118 -12.75 -6.13 -14.20
CA LEU A 118 -11.36 -6.57 -14.05
C LEU A 118 -10.86 -6.68 -12.61
N PHE A 119 -11.61 -6.24 -11.59
CA PHE A 119 -11.21 -6.39 -10.19
C PHE A 119 -12.37 -6.04 -9.24
N SER A 120 -12.75 -6.91 -8.32
CA SER A 120 -13.59 -6.53 -7.18
C SER A 120 -12.68 -5.89 -6.12
N PRO A 121 -12.86 -4.59 -5.78
CA PRO A 121 -12.03 -3.94 -4.76
C PRO A 121 -12.10 -4.67 -3.42
N VAL A 122 -13.29 -5.17 -3.06
CA VAL A 122 -13.51 -5.95 -1.83
C VAL A 122 -12.70 -7.24 -1.85
N GLU A 123 -12.81 -8.04 -2.91
CA GLU A 123 -12.02 -9.29 -3.02
C GLU A 123 -10.52 -9.00 -3.02
N GLY A 124 -10.11 -7.92 -3.68
CA GLY A 124 -8.73 -7.44 -3.68
C GLY A 124 -8.19 -7.22 -2.26
N VAL A 125 -8.92 -6.45 -1.45
CA VAL A 125 -8.54 -6.14 -0.06
C VAL A 125 -8.54 -7.40 0.80
N LEU A 126 -9.55 -8.26 0.68
CA LEU A 126 -9.63 -9.49 1.48
C LEU A 126 -8.53 -10.49 1.10
N ASN A 127 -8.24 -10.67 -0.18
CA ASN A 127 -7.11 -11.49 -0.63
C ASN A 127 -5.76 -10.94 -0.14
N ALA A 128 -5.59 -9.63 -0.16
CA ALA A 128 -4.40 -8.99 0.40
C ALA A 128 -4.31 -9.21 1.91
N TYR A 129 -5.41 -9.05 2.65
CA TYR A 129 -5.49 -9.32 4.08
C TYR A 129 -5.02 -10.73 4.40
N ASP A 130 -5.59 -11.74 3.73
CA ASP A 130 -5.29 -13.15 4.00
C ASP A 130 -3.80 -13.46 3.76
N ARG A 131 -3.24 -12.91 2.67
CA ARG A 131 -1.79 -13.03 2.37
C ARG A 131 -0.91 -12.36 3.42
N LEU A 132 -1.23 -11.14 3.83
CA LEU A 132 -0.44 -10.41 4.83
C LEU A 132 -0.54 -11.06 6.21
N ALA A 133 -1.73 -11.50 6.61
CA ALA A 133 -1.96 -12.22 7.86
C ALA A 133 -1.17 -13.54 7.92
N ALA A 134 -1.19 -14.32 6.84
CA ALA A 134 -0.41 -15.54 6.73
C ALA A 134 1.09 -15.27 6.82
N ALA A 135 1.59 -14.24 6.13
CA ALA A 135 3.00 -13.85 6.18
C ALA A 135 3.44 -13.31 7.55
N ALA A 136 2.55 -12.63 8.29
CA ALA A 136 2.82 -12.18 9.65
C ALA A 136 2.86 -13.33 10.67
N SER A 137 2.17 -14.43 10.38
CA SER A 137 2.08 -15.60 11.26
C SER A 137 3.16 -16.66 10.97
N GLY A 138 3.80 -16.62 9.80
CA GLY A 138 4.91 -17.51 9.43
C GLY A 138 6.26 -16.94 9.88
N GLU A 139 7.01 -17.69 10.70
CA GLU A 139 8.35 -17.32 11.13
C GLU A 139 9.40 -17.38 10.02
#